data_AF-A0A7X6XJM5-F1
#
_entry.id   AF-A0A7X6XJM5-F1
#
_cell.length_a   1.000
_cell.length_b   1.000
_cell.length_c   1.000
_cell.angle_alpha   90.00
_cell.angle_beta   90.00
_cell.angle_gamma   90.00
#
_symmetry.space_group_name_H-M   'P 1'
#
loop_
_entity.id
_entity.type
_entity.pdbx_description
1 polymer ?
#
loop_
_entity_poly.entity_id
_entity_poly.type
_entity_poly.pdbx_seq_one_letter_code
_entity_poly.pdbx_strand_id
1 'polypeptide(L)'
;MSKPLRRALAAWLVMAVAMTANGILREVVLVPRLGATAAGVVSAAVGVAILLTISGAFLLRVPLTRRDATSIAVVWLVLTVGFEFLIGRSVDRKS
;
A
#
# COMPACT_ATOMS: atom_id res chain seq x y z
N MET A 1 -4.08 -11.37 19.28
CA MET A 1 -4.44 -10.96 17.89
C MET A 1 -5.21 -12.09 17.21
N SER A 2 -6.37 -11.82 16.62
CA SER A 2 -7.19 -12.86 15.96
C SER A 2 -6.50 -13.40 14.69
N LYS A 3 -6.84 -14.62 14.27
CA LYS A 3 -6.33 -15.23 13.04
C LYS A 3 -6.55 -14.37 11.78
N PRO A 4 -7.75 -13.76 11.54
CA PRO A 4 -7.93 -12.87 10.39
C PRO A 4 -7.05 -11.61 10.49
N LEU A 5 -6.86 -11.05 11.69
CA LEU A 5 -6.05 -9.85 11.87
C LEU A 5 -4.55 -10.09 11.59
N ARG A 6 -4.00 -11.26 11.95
CA ARG A 6 -2.62 -11.63 11.54
C ARG A 6 -2.47 -11.72 10.02
N ARG A 7 -3.45 -12.32 9.34
CA ARG A 7 -3.45 -12.41 7.87
C ARG A 7 -3.61 -11.04 7.22
N ALA A 8 -4.41 -10.17 7.82
CA ALA A 8 -4.59 -8.80 7.37
C ALA A 8 -3.30 -7.98 7.50
N LEU A 9 -2.54 -8.17 8.57
CA LEU A 9 -1.22 -7.54 8.73
C LEU A 9 -0.22 -8.04 7.69
N ALA A 10 -0.20 -9.34 7.40
CA ALA A 10 0.63 -9.89 6.33
C ALA A 10 0.25 -9.31 4.96
N ALA A 11 -1.05 -9.22 4.65
CA ALA A 11 -1.52 -8.58 3.42
C ALA A 11 -1.12 -7.09 3.35
N TRP A 12 -1.23 -6.36 4.47
CA TRP A 12 -0.79 -4.97 4.55
C TRP A 12 0.72 -4.83 4.30
N LEU A 13 1.56 -5.68 4.90
CA LEU A 13 3.01 -5.65 4.67
C LEU A 13 3.35 -5.89 3.19
N VAL A 14 2.66 -6.83 2.54
CA VAL A 14 2.84 -7.07 1.10
C VAL A 14 2.44 -5.83 0.28
N MET A 15 1.32 -5.18 0.62
CA MET A 15 0.91 -3.93 -0.03
C MET A 15 1.92 -2.81 0.20
N ALA A 16 2.43 -2.64 1.42
CA ALA A 16 3.40 -1.59 1.76
C ALA A 16 4.70 -1.77 0.96
N VAL A 17 5.22 -3.00 0.86
CA VAL A 17 6.41 -3.30 0.05
C VAL A 17 6.14 -3.06 -1.44
N ALA A 18 5.01 -3.52 -1.95
CA ALA A 18 4.65 -3.35 -3.35
C ALA A 18 4.47 -1.87 -3.74
N MET A 19 3.85 -1.07 -2.87
CA MET A 19 3.68 0.38 -3.08
C MET A 19 5.01 1.12 -2.99
N THR A 20 5.90 0.71 -2.09
CA THR A 20 7.28 1.24 -2.04
C THR A 20 8.00 0.98 -3.36
N ALA A 21 7.93 -0.26 -3.87
CA ALA A 21 8.53 -0.62 -5.15
C ALA A 21 7.92 0.17 -6.32
N ASN A 22 6.61 0.41 -6.30
CA ASN A 22 5.93 1.25 -7.30
C ASN A 22 6.44 2.71 -7.27
N GLY A 23 6.66 3.27 -6.08
CA GLY A 23 7.27 4.60 -5.93
C GLY A 23 8.70 4.66 -6.48
N ILE A 24 9.52 3.65 -6.19
CA ILE A 24 10.89 3.54 -6.73
C ILE A 24 10.86 3.40 -8.26
N LEU A 25 9.99 2.54 -8.79
CA LEU A 25 9.80 2.36 -10.23
C LEU A 25 9.44 3.69 -10.90
N ARG A 26 8.55 4.48 -10.28
CA ARG A 26 8.17 5.80 -10.77
C ARG A 26 9.38 6.71 -10.92
N GLU A 27 10.16 6.88 -9.85
CA GLU A 27 11.30 7.82 -9.85
C GLU A 27 12.46 7.35 -10.72
N VAL A 28 12.83 6.08 -10.64
CA VAL A 28 14.04 5.56 -11.28
C VAL A 28 13.82 5.25 -12.75
N VAL A 29 12.61 4.86 -13.14
CA VAL A 29 12.33 4.34 -14.48
C VAL A 29 11.31 5.18 -15.24
N LEU A 30 10.17 5.51 -14.63
CA LEU A 30 9.10 6.19 -15.35
C LEU A 30 9.39 7.68 -15.58
N VAL A 31 9.87 8.39 -14.55
CA VAL A 31 10.17 9.84 -14.65
C VAL A 31 11.21 10.11 -15.75
N PRO A 32 12.35 9.39 -15.84
CA PRO A 32 13.32 9.63 -16.91
C PRO A 32 12.81 9.32 -18.32
N ARG A 33 11.78 8.46 -18.46
CA ARG A 33 11.26 8.02 -19.77
C ARG A 33 10.04 8.79 -20.24
N LEU A 34 9.17 9.21 -19.31
CA LEU A 34 7.84 9.75 -19.61
C LEU A 34 7.65 11.19 -19.11
N GLY A 35 8.59 11.72 -18.32
CA GLY A 35 8.43 12.98 -17.60
C GLY A 35 7.57 12.83 -16.34
N ALA A 36 7.67 13.81 -15.43
CA ALA A 36 7.12 13.73 -14.07
C ALA A 36 5.60 13.52 -14.03
N THR A 37 4.84 14.27 -14.83
CA THR A 37 3.36 14.21 -14.80
C THR A 37 2.84 12.86 -15.29
N ALA A 38 3.31 12.38 -16.45
CA ALA A 38 2.87 11.10 -17.01
C ALA A 38 3.32 9.93 -16.13
N ALA A 39 4.54 9.98 -15.59
CA ALA A 39 5.02 8.99 -14.64
C ALA A 39 4.14 8.92 -13.38
N GLY A 40 3.67 10.06 -12.88
CA GLY A 40 2.73 10.14 -11.77
C GLY A 40 1.41 9.44 -12.05
N VAL A 41 0.79 9.72 -13.20
CA VAL A 41 -0.50 9.10 -13.60
C VAL A 41 -0.35 7.58 -13.78
N VAL A 42 0.71 7.14 -14.48
CA VAL A 42 0.97 5.71 -14.70
C VAL A 42 1.23 4.99 -13.38
N SER A 43 2.07 5.55 -12.52
CA SER A 43 2.37 4.96 -11.20
C SER A 43 1.13 4.94 -10.29
N ALA A 44 0.27 5.94 -10.36
CA ALA A 44 -1.00 5.94 -9.62
C ALA A 44 -1.93 4.81 -10.11
N ALA A 45 -2.08 4.64 -11.42
CA ALA A 45 -2.89 3.56 -11.99
C ALA A 45 -2.35 2.17 -11.60
N VAL A 46 -1.03 1.98 -11.66
CA VAL A 46 -0.36 0.75 -11.21
C VAL A 46 -0.57 0.54 -9.71
N GLY A 47 -0.43 1.58 -8.90
CA GLY A 47 -0.65 1.52 -7.44
C GLY A 47 -2.08 1.11 -7.09
N VAL A 48 -3.08 1.67 -7.76
CA VAL A 48 -4.49 1.26 -7.59
C VAL A 48 -4.68 -0.21 -7.95
N ALA A 49 -4.12 -0.67 -9.08
CA ALA A 49 -4.21 -2.07 -9.49
C ALA A 49 -3.55 -3.02 -8.48
N ILE A 50 -2.39 -2.67 -7.94
CA ILE A 50 -1.69 -3.42 -6.88
C ILE A 50 -2.58 -3.54 -5.64
N LEU A 51 -3.10 -2.42 -5.15
CA LEU A 51 -3.93 -2.39 -3.94
C LEU A 51 -5.21 -3.20 -4.11
N LEU A 52 -5.92 -3.04 -5.23
CA LEU A 52 -7.15 -3.81 -5.52
C LEU A 52 -6.86 -5.31 -5.63
N THR A 53 -5.78 -5.69 -6.30
CA THR A 53 -5.41 -7.10 -6.48
C THR A 53 -5.10 -7.77 -5.15
N ILE A 54 -4.26 -7.14 -4.32
CA ILE A 54 -3.83 -7.74 -3.05
C ILE A 54 -4.97 -7.73 -2.02
N SER A 55 -5.65 -6.59 -1.87
CA SER A 55 -6.77 -6.48 -0.92
C SER A 55 -7.95 -7.36 -1.35
N GLY A 56 -8.28 -7.41 -2.64
CA GLY A 56 -9.30 -8.30 -3.20
C GLY A 56 -8.96 -9.78 -2.97
N ALA A 57 -7.73 -10.19 -3.28
CA ALA A 57 -7.28 -11.56 -3.04
C ALA A 57 -7.31 -11.94 -1.54
N PHE A 58 -7.04 -10.99 -0.64
CA PHE A 58 -7.18 -11.19 0.80
C PHE A 58 -8.66 -11.37 1.20
N LEU A 59 -9.54 -10.46 0.77
CA LEU A 59 -10.98 -10.49 1.09
C LEU A 59 -11.67 -11.76 0.57
N LEU A 60 -11.28 -12.25 -0.60
CA LEU A 60 -11.83 -13.48 -1.18
C LEU A 60 -11.42 -14.75 -0.44
N ARG A 61 -10.28 -14.75 0.28
CA ARG A 61 -9.71 -15.96 0.90
C ARG A 61 -9.93 -16.04 2.40
N VAL A 62 -10.37 -14.96 3.03
CA VAL A 62 -10.52 -14.89 4.49
C VAL A 62 -11.99 -14.65 4.82
N PRO A 63 -12.67 -15.60 5.50
CA PRO A 63 -14.01 -15.34 6.02
C PRO A 63 -13.92 -14.30 7.13
N LEU A 64 -14.68 -13.21 7.00
CA LEU A 64 -14.67 -12.08 7.93
C LEU A 64 -16.06 -11.85 8.51
N THR A 65 -16.13 -11.68 9.82
CA THR A 65 -17.32 -11.08 10.44
C THR A 65 -17.32 -9.56 10.23
N ARG A 66 -18.46 -8.90 10.44
CA ARG A 66 -18.51 -7.42 10.41
C ARG A 66 -17.48 -6.79 11.37
N ARG A 67 -17.31 -7.37 12.56
CA ARG A 67 -16.33 -6.90 13.56
C ARG A 67 -14.89 -7.07 13.08
N ASP A 68 -14.58 -8.19 12.42
CA ASP A 68 -13.25 -8.40 11.83
C ASP A 68 -12.98 -7.39 10.72
N ALA A 69 -13.94 -7.16 9.82
CA ALA A 69 -13.81 -6.21 8.73
C ALA A 69 -13.54 -4.78 9.23
N THR A 70 -14.32 -4.29 10.20
CA THR A 70 -14.10 -2.97 10.80
C THR A 70 -12.72 -2.88 11.48
N SER A 71 -12.33 -3.91 12.22
CA SER A 71 -11.04 -3.94 12.90
C SER A 71 -9.87 -3.90 11.91
N ILE A 72 -9.97 -4.66 10.82
CA ILE A 72 -8.98 -4.68 9.74
C ILE A 72 -8.90 -3.32 9.05
N ALA A 73 -10.04 -2.70 8.73
CA ALA A 73 -10.08 -1.38 8.11
C ALA A 73 -9.38 -0.32 8.98
N VAL A 74 -9.66 -0.30 10.28
CA VAL A 74 -9.00 0.61 11.24
C VAL A 74 -7.49 0.34 11.31
N VAL A 75 -7.09 -0.93 11.41
CA VAL A 75 -5.66 -1.30 11.48
C VAL A 75 -4.93 -0.89 10.21
N TRP A 76 -5.48 -1.20 9.03
CA TRP A 76 -4.89 -0.80 7.75
C TRP A 76 -4.78 0.71 7.62
N LEU A 77 -5.83 1.47 8.01
CA LEU A 77 -5.80 2.92 7.97
C LEU A 77 -4.68 3.48 8.86
N VAL A 78 -4.62 3.06 10.13
CA VAL A 78 -3.60 3.53 11.08
C VAL A 78 -2.19 3.20 10.59
N LEU A 79 -1.99 1.98 10.07
CA LEU A 79 -0.69 1.58 9.55
C LEU A 79 -0.30 2.36 8.29
N THR A 80 -1.22 2.57 7.35
CA THR A 80 -0.95 3.36 6.13
C THR A 80 -0.62 4.80 6.47
N VAL A 81 -1.42 5.45 7.33
CA VAL A 81 -1.14 6.81 7.79
C VAL A 81 0.21 6.88 8.51
N GLY A 82 0.47 5.97 9.45
CA GLY A 82 1.75 5.90 10.15
C GLY A 82 2.93 5.67 9.22
N PHE A 83 2.77 4.82 8.21
CA PHE A 83 3.78 4.54 7.19
C PHE A 83 4.11 5.77 6.34
N GLU A 84 3.09 6.50 5.86
CA GLU A 84 3.27 7.75 5.11
C GLU A 84 4.05 8.78 5.95
N PHE A 85 3.73 8.92 7.24
CA PHE A 85 4.48 9.81 8.11
C PHE A 85 5.92 9.35 8.37
N LEU A 86 6.16 8.04 8.56
CA LEU A 86 7.49 7.49 8.82
C LEU A 86 8.41 7.63 7.61
N ILE A 87 7.92 7.29 6.42
CA ILE A 87 8.69 7.43 5.19
C ILE A 87 8.80 8.90 4.79
N GLY A 88 7.71 9.67 4.81
CA GLY A 88 7.71 11.09 4.47
C GLY A 88 8.71 11.88 5.30
N ARG A 89 8.72 11.70 6.63
CA ARG A 89 9.74 12.31 7.50
C ARG A 89 11.17 11.89 7.17
N SER A 90 11.36 10.64 6.74
CA SER A 90 12.70 10.11 6.46
C SER A 90 13.24 10.62 5.12
N VAL A 91 12.36 10.91 4.16
CA VAL A 91 12.69 11.50 2.86
C VAL A 91 12.95 12.99 3.00
N ASP A 92 12.08 13.73 3.68
CA ASP A 92 12.22 15.19 3.87
C ASP A 92 13.49 15.58 4.65
N ARG A 93 14.01 14.70 5.51
CA ARG A 93 15.25 14.96 6.27
C ARG A 93 16.53 14.90 5.43
N LYS A 94 16.45 14.42 4.18
CA LYS A 94 17.61 14.21 3.29
C LYS A 94 17.65 15.16 2.09
N SER A 95 16.67 16.05 1.96
CA SER A 95 16.63 17.10 0.92
C SER A 95 16.86 18.48 1.53
#